data_AF-A0A8S3F2L1-F1
#
_entry.id   AF-A0A8S3F2L1-F1
#
_cell.length_a   1.000
_cell.length_b   1.000
_cell.length_c   1.000
_cell.angle_alpha   90.00
_cell.angle_beta   90.00
_cell.angle_gamma   90.00
#
_symmetry.space_group_name_H-M   'P 1'
#
loop_
_entity.id
_entity.type
_entity.pdbx_description
1 polymer ?
#
loop_
_entity_poly.entity_id
_entity_poly.type
_entity_poly.pdbx_seq_one_letter_code
_entity_poly.pdbx_strand_id
1 'polypeptide(L)'
;DHQSNDQLSNSSILIEKALQRIPTCIPDDGARQSALLHTLLQWSQFAQEHNIRYWIAYKTLLGYAQRDGLLPNALDVDILAMAQDTSRLVELRTLNFSSDYELKVHPQWFIVEKTRRSYFDEEGIDFVGPNARFVNRKDHVHINIWPMYDYHPNQTRIEKNSKPMLTECDRNYKWKSSPKEWTFPLQKCLLSG
;
A
#
# COMPACT_ATOMS: atom_id res chain seq x y z
N ASP A 1 5.36 -10.79 26.77
CA ASP A 1 6.20 -9.58 26.69
C ASP A 1 7.68 -9.79 26.30
N HIS A 2 8.10 -10.96 25.79
CA HIS A 2 9.44 -11.14 25.20
C HIS A 2 9.46 -11.23 23.66
N GLN A 3 8.31 -11.48 23.01
CA GLN A 3 8.25 -11.55 21.54
C GLN A 3 8.21 -10.18 20.83
N SER A 4 7.81 -9.09 21.51
CA SER A 4 7.67 -7.77 20.87
C SER A 4 9.01 -7.03 20.71
N ASN A 5 9.91 -7.13 21.69
CA ASN A 5 11.21 -6.44 21.65
C ASN A 5 12.18 -7.01 20.60
N ASP A 6 12.20 -8.33 20.42
CA ASP A 6 13.04 -8.97 19.40
C ASP A 6 12.57 -8.66 17.97
N GLN A 7 11.25 -8.53 17.76
CA GLN A 7 10.69 -8.17 16.45
C GLN A 7 10.96 -6.70 16.09
N LEU A 8 10.89 -5.79 17.05
CA LEU A 8 11.21 -4.37 16.86
C LEU A 8 12.71 -4.17 16.57
N SER A 9 13.58 -4.84 17.34
CA SER A 9 15.03 -4.82 17.14
C SER A 9 15.43 -5.35 15.75
N ASN A 10 14.88 -6.50 15.35
CA ASN A 10 15.13 -7.07 14.03
C ASN A 10 14.62 -6.16 12.90
N SER A 11 13.45 -5.54 13.05
CA SER A 11 12.89 -4.65 12.03
C SER A 11 13.74 -3.39 11.84
N SER A 12 14.33 -2.84 12.90
CA SER A 12 15.25 -1.70 12.82
C SER A 12 16.51 -2.05 12.03
N ILE A 13 17.11 -3.23 12.30
CA ILE A 13 18.30 -3.72 11.60
C ILE A 13 18.04 -3.88 10.10
N LEU A 14 16.86 -4.40 9.74
CA LEU A 14 16.50 -4.60 8.34
C LEU A 14 16.28 -3.25 7.62
N ILE A 15 15.62 -2.27 8.27
CA ILE A 15 15.49 -0.91 7.72
C ILE A 15 16.87 -0.27 7.48
N GLU A 16 17.79 -0.38 8.43
CA GLU A 16 19.16 0.14 8.27
C GLU A 16 19.88 -0.50 7.07
N LYS A 17 19.75 -1.82 6.90
CA LYS A 17 20.29 -2.53 5.73
C LYS A 17 19.67 -2.06 4.41
N ALA A 18 18.35 -1.86 4.39
CA ALA A 18 17.68 -1.33 3.21
C ALA A 18 18.19 0.08 2.88
N LEU A 19 18.32 0.97 3.87
CA LEU A 19 18.83 2.34 3.68
C LEU A 19 20.26 2.37 3.12
N GLN A 20 21.13 1.45 3.54
CA GLN A 20 22.49 1.35 2.98
C GLN A 20 22.51 1.02 1.47
N ARG A 21 21.44 0.42 0.95
CA ARG A 21 21.31 0.01 -0.47
C ARG A 21 20.61 1.06 -1.33
N ILE A 22 20.00 2.07 -0.72
CA ILE A 22 19.28 3.10 -1.46
C ILE A 22 20.22 4.31 -1.63
N PRO A 23 20.59 4.65 -2.88
CA PRO A 23 21.35 5.87 -3.14
C PRO A 23 20.67 7.13 -2.55
N THR A 24 21.48 7.99 -1.94
CA THR A 24 21.09 9.35 -1.57
C THR A 24 21.45 10.28 -2.74
N CYS A 25 20.45 10.91 -3.36
CA CYS A 25 20.64 11.83 -4.48
C CYS A 25 20.58 13.30 -4.02
N ILE A 26 19.75 13.61 -3.04
CA ILE A 26 19.66 14.91 -2.36
C ILE A 26 19.73 14.74 -0.84
N PRO A 27 20.12 15.78 -0.07
CA PRO A 27 20.33 15.67 1.38
C PRO A 27 19.18 15.06 2.18
N ASP A 28 17.93 15.33 1.78
CA ASP A 28 16.74 14.87 2.51
C ASP A 28 16.27 13.46 2.13
N ASP A 29 16.94 12.79 1.18
CA ASP A 29 16.54 11.45 0.73
C ASP A 29 16.60 10.41 1.85
N GLY A 30 17.66 10.43 2.66
CA GLY A 30 17.83 9.44 3.72
C GLY A 30 16.72 9.52 4.77
N ALA A 31 16.36 10.73 5.21
CA ALA A 31 15.28 10.96 6.16
C ALA A 31 13.92 10.53 5.57
N ARG A 32 13.62 10.92 4.33
CA ARG A 32 12.39 10.54 3.65
C ARG A 32 12.27 9.03 3.44
N GLN A 33 13.34 8.39 2.98
CA GLN A 33 13.37 6.94 2.76
C GLN A 33 13.20 6.18 4.08
N SER A 34 13.82 6.64 5.15
CA SER A 34 13.64 6.08 6.49
C SER A 34 12.18 6.18 6.94
N ALA A 35 11.57 7.38 6.82
CA ALA A 35 10.17 7.59 7.17
C ALA A 35 9.23 6.68 6.35
N LEU A 36 9.47 6.50 5.05
CA LEU A 36 8.68 5.60 4.19
C LEU A 36 8.81 4.13 4.62
N LEU A 37 10.02 3.66 4.92
CA LEU A 37 10.26 2.29 5.37
C LEU A 37 9.62 2.01 6.73
N HIS A 38 9.73 2.94 7.68
CA HIS A 38 9.04 2.84 8.98
C HIS A 38 7.52 2.86 8.81
N THR A 39 6.98 3.69 7.92
CA THR A 39 5.54 3.73 7.63
C THR A 39 5.07 2.42 7.02
N LEU A 40 5.84 1.81 6.10
CA LEU A 40 5.54 0.50 5.53
C LEU A 40 5.58 -0.62 6.57
N LEU A 41 6.53 -0.59 7.49
CA LEU A 41 6.60 -1.53 8.61
C LEU A 41 5.35 -1.41 9.51
N GLN A 42 4.95 -0.20 9.86
CA GLN A 42 3.78 0.05 10.70
C GLN A 42 2.48 -0.37 10.02
N TRP A 43 2.35 -0.10 8.71
CA TRP A 43 1.26 -0.67 7.93
C TRP A 43 1.28 -2.21 7.93
N SER A 44 2.45 -2.84 7.78
CA SER A 44 2.55 -4.30 7.79
C SER A 44 2.05 -4.91 9.10
N GLN A 45 2.36 -4.27 10.23
CA GLN A 45 1.88 -4.68 11.56
C GLN A 45 0.36 -4.48 11.66
N PHE A 46 -0.13 -3.29 11.31
CA PHE A 46 -1.56 -2.97 11.28
C PHE A 46 -2.37 -3.95 10.40
N ALA A 47 -1.88 -4.23 9.19
CA ALA A 47 -2.50 -5.16 8.26
C ALA A 47 -2.51 -6.60 8.80
N GLN A 48 -1.44 -7.03 9.46
CA GLN A 48 -1.37 -8.34 10.10
C GLN A 48 -2.38 -8.45 11.26
N GLU A 49 -2.43 -7.45 12.15
CA GLU A 49 -3.33 -7.41 13.31
C GLU A 49 -4.81 -7.45 12.89
N HIS A 50 -5.13 -6.84 11.75
CA HIS A 50 -6.50 -6.75 11.24
C HIS A 50 -6.82 -7.69 10.08
N ASN A 51 -5.93 -8.64 9.78
CA ASN A 51 -6.08 -9.65 8.71
C ASN A 51 -6.34 -9.05 7.31
N ILE A 52 -5.71 -7.92 7.01
CA ILE A 52 -5.79 -7.26 5.71
C ILE A 52 -4.70 -7.85 4.81
N ARG A 53 -5.11 -8.45 3.70
CA ARG A 53 -4.16 -8.96 2.69
C ARG A 53 -3.79 -7.85 1.73
N TYR A 54 -2.49 -7.70 1.51
CA TYR A 54 -1.95 -6.74 0.56
C TYR A 54 -0.67 -7.28 -0.08
N TRP A 55 -0.21 -6.63 -1.14
CA TRP A 55 1.10 -6.84 -1.74
C TRP A 55 1.64 -5.49 -2.24
N ILE A 56 2.97 -5.36 -2.24
CA ILE A 56 3.64 -4.17 -2.76
C ILE A 56 3.45 -4.07 -4.27
N ALA A 57 3.36 -2.85 -4.80
CA ALA A 57 2.95 -2.60 -6.17
C ALA A 57 3.83 -1.57 -6.88
N TYR A 58 3.74 -1.54 -8.20
CA TYR A 58 4.30 -0.49 -9.06
C TYR A 58 5.81 -0.20 -8.77
N LYS A 59 6.17 1.09 -8.57
CA LYS A 59 7.54 1.51 -8.31
C LYS A 59 8.08 0.99 -6.97
N THR A 60 7.21 0.75 -5.98
CA THR A 60 7.62 0.11 -4.73
C THR A 60 8.08 -1.31 -4.98
N LEU A 61 7.28 -2.11 -5.68
CA LEU A 61 7.66 -3.47 -6.07
C LEU A 61 8.94 -3.48 -6.92
N LEU A 62 9.05 -2.58 -7.90
CA LEU A 62 10.25 -2.46 -8.73
C LEU A 62 11.50 -2.17 -7.91
N GLY A 63 11.42 -1.27 -6.93
CA GLY A 63 12.51 -0.99 -6.00
C GLY A 63 12.95 -2.26 -5.28
N TYR A 64 12.00 -2.92 -4.61
CA TYR A 64 12.29 -4.12 -3.82
C TYR A 64 12.87 -5.24 -4.70
N ALA A 65 12.33 -5.46 -5.90
CA ALA A 65 12.84 -6.47 -6.82
C ALA A 65 14.25 -6.17 -7.37
N GLN A 66 14.63 -4.89 -7.49
CA GLN A 66 15.94 -4.50 -8.03
C GLN A 66 17.04 -4.40 -6.98
N ARG A 67 16.72 -4.01 -5.75
CA ARG A 67 17.74 -3.62 -4.75
C ARG A 67 17.34 -3.90 -3.30
N ASP A 68 16.31 -4.70 -3.07
CA ASP A 68 15.79 -5.01 -1.72
C ASP A 68 15.45 -3.75 -0.90
N GLY A 69 14.96 -2.70 -1.55
CA GLY A 69 14.62 -1.43 -0.92
C GLY A 69 13.82 -0.52 -1.84
N LEU A 70 13.51 0.69 -1.39
CA LEU A 70 12.77 1.66 -2.20
C LEU A 70 13.64 2.21 -3.34
N LEU A 71 12.99 2.75 -4.39
CA LEU A 71 13.71 3.57 -5.36
C LEU A 71 14.21 4.88 -4.68
N PRO A 72 15.33 5.47 -5.12
CA PRO A 72 15.94 6.64 -4.47
C PRO A 72 14.99 7.83 -4.39
N ASN A 73 14.26 8.06 -5.48
CA ASN A 73 13.28 9.12 -5.65
C ASN A 73 11.86 8.70 -5.26
N ALA A 74 11.69 7.65 -4.46
CA ALA A 74 10.38 7.31 -3.89
C ALA A 74 9.88 8.45 -3.00
N LEU A 75 8.64 8.88 -3.25
CA LEU A 75 7.94 9.89 -2.46
C LEU A 75 6.78 9.28 -1.66
N ASP A 76 6.33 8.11 -2.10
CA ASP A 76 5.25 7.32 -1.54
C ASP A 76 5.60 5.83 -1.63
N VAL A 77 4.78 5.03 -0.95
CA VAL A 77 4.75 3.58 -1.10
C VAL A 77 3.40 3.19 -1.68
N ASP A 78 3.37 2.26 -2.62
CA ASP A 78 2.14 1.76 -3.20
C ASP A 78 1.97 0.29 -2.90
N ILE A 79 0.79 -0.04 -2.39
CA ILE A 79 0.34 -1.40 -2.21
C ILE A 79 -0.98 -1.58 -2.95
N LEU A 80 -1.31 -2.84 -3.20
CA LEU A 80 -2.64 -3.22 -3.63
C LEU A 80 -3.32 -4.03 -2.53
N ALA A 81 -4.62 -3.83 -2.38
CA ALA A 81 -5.49 -4.61 -1.52
C ALA A 81 -6.76 -4.98 -2.30
N MET A 82 -7.43 -6.06 -1.89
CA MET A 82 -8.71 -6.41 -2.50
C MET A 82 -9.72 -5.28 -2.26
N ALA A 83 -10.44 -4.86 -3.31
CA ALA A 83 -11.40 -3.76 -3.21
C ALA A 83 -12.49 -4.04 -2.16
N GLN A 84 -12.88 -5.30 -2.02
CA GLN A 84 -13.84 -5.78 -1.03
C GLN A 84 -13.39 -5.52 0.42
N ASP A 85 -12.08 -5.48 0.68
CA ASP A 85 -11.53 -5.21 2.02
C ASP A 85 -11.58 -3.71 2.37
N THR A 86 -11.99 -2.84 1.44
CA THR A 86 -12.08 -1.39 1.70
C THR A 86 -13.15 -1.06 2.75
N SER A 87 -14.27 -1.79 2.80
CA SER A 87 -15.27 -1.59 3.86
C SER A 87 -14.67 -1.85 5.24
N ARG A 88 -13.78 -2.84 5.37
CA ARG A 88 -13.04 -3.10 6.60
C ARG A 88 -12.11 -1.94 6.95
N LEU A 89 -11.44 -1.33 5.97
CA LEU A 89 -10.65 -0.11 6.21
C LEU A 89 -11.52 1.05 6.72
N VAL A 90 -12.76 1.19 6.22
CA VAL A 90 -13.72 2.20 6.73
C VAL A 90 -14.03 1.98 8.20
N GLU A 91 -14.23 0.74 8.64
CA GLU A 91 -14.46 0.42 10.05
C GLU A 91 -13.21 0.71 10.90
N LEU A 92 -12.03 0.31 10.41
CA LEU A 92 -10.79 0.46 11.15
C LEU A 92 -10.32 1.92 11.27
N ARG A 93 -10.72 2.80 10.34
CA ARG A 93 -10.35 4.22 10.40
C ARG A 93 -10.87 4.93 11.66
N THR A 94 -11.94 4.41 12.27
CA THR A 94 -12.52 5.00 13.49
C THR A 94 -11.83 4.49 14.75
N LEU A 95 -10.92 3.52 14.63
CA LEU A 95 -10.08 3.08 15.73
C LEU A 95 -8.95 4.09 15.91
N ASN A 96 -8.80 4.61 17.12
CA ASN A 96 -7.62 5.40 17.47
C ASN A 96 -6.44 4.45 17.74
N PHE A 97 -5.93 3.82 16.68
CA PHE A 97 -4.91 2.78 16.77
C PHE A 97 -3.50 3.35 17.00
N SER A 98 -3.28 4.64 16.75
CA SER A 98 -1.98 5.29 16.91
C SER A 98 -2.09 6.81 17.01
N SER A 99 -1.21 7.43 17.82
CA SER A 99 -0.98 8.87 17.81
C SER A 99 -0.17 9.35 16.61
N ASP A 100 0.56 8.47 15.96
CA ASP A 100 1.58 8.80 14.96
C ASP A 100 1.09 8.50 13.54
N TYR A 101 0.10 7.62 13.42
CA TYR A 101 -0.43 7.17 12.14
C TYR A 101 -1.93 7.46 12.01
N GLU A 102 -2.37 7.59 10.76
CA GLU A 102 -3.76 7.79 10.41
C GLU A 102 -4.13 6.93 9.21
N LEU A 103 -5.32 6.33 9.24
CA LEU A 103 -5.92 5.69 8.08
C LEU A 103 -6.97 6.63 7.47
N LYS A 104 -6.69 7.13 6.27
CA LYS A 104 -7.62 7.95 5.49
C LYS A 104 -8.27 7.10 4.41
N VAL A 105 -9.59 7.00 4.40
CA VAL A 105 -10.34 6.22 3.39
C VAL A 105 -11.18 7.17 2.56
N HIS A 106 -11.05 7.08 1.24
CA HIS A 106 -11.78 7.93 0.29
C HIS A 106 -13.29 7.75 0.46
N PRO A 107 -14.11 8.80 0.66
CA PRO A 107 -15.54 8.64 0.95
C PRO A 107 -16.31 7.96 -0.19
N GLN A 108 -15.82 8.13 -1.42
CA GLN A 108 -16.39 7.55 -2.64
C GLN A 108 -15.61 6.32 -3.15
N TRP A 109 -14.96 5.55 -2.25
CA TRP A 109 -14.17 4.37 -2.61
C TRP A 109 -14.95 3.31 -3.42
N PHE A 110 -16.28 3.28 -3.28
CA PHE A 110 -17.18 2.38 -4.01
C PHE A 110 -17.37 2.77 -5.49
N ILE A 111 -17.01 3.99 -5.89
CA ILE A 111 -17.05 4.43 -7.29
C ILE A 111 -15.79 3.89 -7.96
N VAL A 112 -15.91 2.88 -8.82
CA VAL A 112 -14.75 2.24 -9.49
C VAL A 112 -14.08 3.19 -10.49
N GLU A 113 -14.88 4.01 -11.17
CA GLU A 113 -14.38 5.00 -12.12
C GLU A 113 -13.86 6.25 -11.38
N LYS A 114 -12.56 6.30 -11.13
CA LYS A 114 -11.93 7.39 -10.35
C LYS A 114 -12.18 8.80 -10.89
N THR A 115 -12.40 8.97 -12.19
CA THR A 115 -12.66 10.28 -12.81
C THR A 115 -14.01 10.86 -12.38
N ARG A 116 -14.87 10.02 -11.78
CA ARG A 116 -16.14 10.40 -11.17
C ARG A 116 -16.03 10.62 -9.66
N ARG A 117 -14.84 10.45 -9.08
CA ARG A 117 -14.58 10.77 -7.67
C ARG A 117 -14.20 12.23 -7.54
N SER A 118 -14.69 12.86 -6.49
CA SER A 118 -14.33 14.21 -6.07
C SER A 118 -13.12 14.17 -5.13
N TYR A 119 -12.39 15.27 -5.07
CA TYR A 119 -11.46 15.53 -3.97
C TYR A 119 -12.23 16.03 -2.74
N PHE A 120 -11.74 15.74 -1.55
CA PHE A 120 -12.28 16.21 -0.26
C PHE A 120 -11.13 16.84 0.54
N ASP A 121 -10.63 17.99 0.07
CA ASP A 121 -9.44 18.66 0.60
C ASP A 121 -9.60 19.06 2.08
N GLU A 122 -10.80 19.47 2.48
CA GLU A 122 -11.13 19.81 3.88
C GLU A 122 -10.97 18.62 4.84
N GLU A 123 -11.12 17.39 4.31
CA GLU A 123 -10.91 16.14 5.04
C GLU A 123 -9.46 15.61 4.85
N GLY A 124 -8.63 16.35 4.12
CA GLY A 124 -7.28 15.95 3.75
C GLY A 124 -7.25 14.71 2.85
N ILE A 125 -8.23 14.59 1.95
CA ILE A 125 -8.36 13.53 0.94
C ILE A 125 -8.21 14.17 -0.44
N ASP A 126 -6.95 14.32 -0.83
CA ASP A 126 -6.47 14.93 -2.08
C ASP A 126 -6.09 13.86 -3.13
N PHE A 127 -6.67 12.65 -3.03
CA PHE A 127 -6.32 11.50 -3.88
C PHE A 127 -7.56 10.84 -4.46
N VAL A 128 -7.54 10.48 -5.75
CA VAL A 128 -8.70 9.86 -6.43
C VAL A 128 -8.48 8.42 -6.87
N GLY A 129 -7.23 8.03 -7.16
CA GLY A 129 -6.89 6.67 -7.62
C GLY A 129 -6.96 5.63 -6.49
N PRO A 130 -6.15 5.79 -5.42
CA PRO A 130 -6.19 4.91 -4.26
C PRO A 130 -7.57 4.95 -3.57
N ASN A 131 -7.94 3.85 -2.91
CA ASN A 131 -9.12 3.81 -2.06
C ASN A 131 -8.83 4.34 -0.66
N ALA A 132 -7.58 4.25 -0.20
CA ALA A 132 -7.16 4.72 1.10
C ALA A 132 -5.68 5.13 1.10
N ARG A 133 -5.28 5.85 2.15
CA ARG A 133 -3.90 6.13 2.50
C ARG A 133 -3.65 5.81 3.97
N PHE A 134 -2.51 5.18 4.24
CA PHE A 134 -1.95 5.07 5.58
C PHE A 134 -0.87 6.13 5.73
N VAL A 135 -1.05 7.08 6.64
CA VAL A 135 -0.28 8.33 6.69
C VAL A 135 0.49 8.41 8.00
N ASN A 136 1.79 8.72 7.93
CA ASN A 136 2.57 9.15 9.09
C ASN A 136 2.29 10.64 9.33
N ARG A 137 1.77 10.97 10.51
CA ARG A 137 1.35 12.33 10.88
C ARG A 137 2.52 13.30 11.03
N LYS A 138 3.71 12.81 11.39
CA LYS A 138 4.90 13.63 11.64
C LYS A 138 5.58 14.07 10.35
N ASP A 139 5.83 13.11 9.46
CA ASP A 139 6.65 13.33 8.25
C ASP A 139 5.80 13.49 6.98
N HIS A 140 4.47 13.32 7.09
CA HIS A 140 3.49 13.39 6.00
C HIS A 140 3.73 12.41 4.83
N VAL A 141 4.66 11.46 4.99
CA VAL A 141 4.81 10.33 4.07
C VAL A 141 3.62 9.37 4.21
N HIS A 142 3.31 8.66 3.13
CA HIS A 142 2.14 7.80 3.10
C HIS A 142 2.30 6.56 2.22
N ILE A 143 1.42 5.60 2.48
CA ILE A 143 1.18 4.44 1.63
C ILE A 143 -0.13 4.65 0.88
N ASN A 144 -0.10 4.63 -0.44
CA ASN A 144 -1.28 4.53 -1.27
C ASN A 144 -1.79 3.08 -1.31
N ILE A 145 -3.05 2.90 -0.93
CA ILE A 145 -3.73 1.61 -0.93
C ILE A 145 -4.65 1.55 -2.16
N TRP A 146 -4.15 0.91 -3.22
CA TRP A 146 -4.86 0.78 -4.49
C TRP A 146 -5.83 -0.40 -4.47
N PRO A 147 -7.05 -0.24 -5.00
CA PRO A 147 -8.00 -1.34 -5.09
C PRO A 147 -7.63 -2.31 -6.23
N MET A 148 -7.75 -3.60 -5.94
CA MET A 148 -7.74 -4.67 -6.93
C MET A 148 -9.07 -5.42 -6.92
N TYR A 149 -9.59 -5.71 -8.10
CA TYR A 149 -10.90 -6.30 -8.32
C TYR A 149 -10.75 -7.72 -8.88
N ASP A 150 -11.69 -8.61 -8.58
CA ASP A 150 -11.83 -9.94 -9.16
C ASP A 150 -12.63 -9.95 -10.47
N TYR A 151 -12.94 -8.76 -10.99
CA TYR A 151 -13.63 -8.52 -12.24
C TYR A 151 -13.04 -7.30 -12.95
N HIS A 152 -13.18 -7.23 -14.28
CA HIS A 152 -12.86 -6.01 -15.01
C HIS A 152 -14.06 -5.05 -14.96
N PRO A 153 -13.91 -3.77 -14.56
CA PRO A 153 -15.04 -2.86 -14.33
C PRO A 153 -15.92 -2.60 -15.56
N ASN A 154 -15.33 -2.64 -16.76
CA ASN A 154 -16.09 -2.50 -18.02
C ASN A 154 -16.69 -3.83 -18.53
N GLN A 155 -16.50 -4.94 -17.81
CA GLN A 155 -16.96 -6.24 -18.23
C GLN A 155 -18.38 -6.48 -17.73
N THR A 156 -19.33 -6.55 -18.66
CA THR A 156 -20.76 -6.75 -18.34
C THR A 156 -21.12 -8.21 -18.06
N ARG A 157 -20.29 -9.17 -18.48
CA ARG A 157 -20.44 -10.61 -18.21
C ARG A 157 -19.09 -11.30 -18.02
N ILE A 158 -18.96 -12.07 -16.96
CA ILE A 158 -17.87 -13.03 -16.76
C ILE A 158 -18.31 -14.34 -17.42
N GLU A 159 -17.53 -14.85 -18.37
CA GLU A 159 -17.82 -16.14 -18.99
C GLU A 159 -17.74 -17.25 -17.94
N LYS A 160 -18.69 -18.18 -17.94
CA LYS A 160 -18.79 -19.25 -16.92
C LYS A 160 -17.51 -20.10 -16.75
N ASN A 161 -16.61 -20.08 -17.74
CA ASN A 161 -15.36 -20.85 -17.76
C ASN A 161 -14.11 -19.98 -17.86
N SER A 162 -14.21 -18.65 -17.67
CA SER A 162 -13.02 -17.80 -17.69
C SER A 162 -12.16 -18.10 -16.47
N LYS A 163 -10.84 -18.16 -16.66
CA LYS A 163 -9.89 -18.22 -15.54
C LYS A 163 -10.12 -17.03 -14.61
N PRO A 164 -10.03 -17.20 -13.28
CA PRO A 164 -10.13 -16.08 -12.35
C PRO A 164 -9.06 -15.03 -12.67
N MET A 165 -9.50 -13.79 -12.85
CA MET A 165 -8.60 -12.67 -13.14
C MET A 165 -8.59 -11.71 -11.95
N LEU A 166 -7.49 -10.99 -11.83
CA LEU A 166 -7.37 -9.81 -10.99
C LEU A 166 -7.23 -8.60 -11.88
N THR A 167 -7.93 -7.52 -11.55
CA THR A 167 -7.92 -6.28 -12.32
C THR A 167 -7.59 -5.10 -11.43
N GLU A 168 -6.65 -4.28 -11.87
CA GLU A 168 -6.23 -3.07 -11.19
C GLU A 168 -6.21 -1.88 -12.17
N CYS A 169 -6.36 -0.68 -11.64
CA CYS A 169 -6.14 0.55 -12.40
C CYS A 169 -4.71 1.02 -12.15
N ASP A 170 -3.85 0.99 -13.18
CA ASP A 170 -2.46 1.37 -13.02
C ASP A 170 -2.26 2.89 -12.80
N ARG A 171 -1.02 3.32 -12.55
CA ARG A 171 -0.72 4.75 -12.35
C ARG A 171 -0.99 5.63 -13.58
N ASN A 172 -1.08 5.04 -14.77
CA ASN A 172 -1.47 5.73 -16.01
C ASN A 172 -2.98 5.64 -16.28
N TYR A 173 -3.73 5.16 -15.29
CA TYR A 173 -5.18 5.06 -15.31
C TYR A 173 -5.71 4.12 -16.39
N LYS A 174 -4.93 3.08 -16.69
CA LYS A 174 -5.34 1.99 -17.57
C LYS A 174 -5.68 0.78 -16.74
N TRP A 175 -6.82 0.17 -17.04
CA TRP A 175 -7.17 -1.13 -16.49
C TRP A 175 -6.21 -2.19 -17.02
N LYS A 176 -5.66 -2.97 -16.09
CA LYS A 176 -4.81 -4.12 -16.39
C LYS A 176 -5.39 -5.32 -15.67
N SER A 177 -5.44 -6.45 -16.37
CA SER A 177 -5.89 -7.71 -15.81
C SER A 177 -4.80 -8.76 -15.92
N SER A 178 -4.61 -9.54 -14.85
CA SER A 178 -3.69 -10.67 -14.80
C SER A 178 -4.40 -11.92 -14.24
N PRO A 179 -3.96 -13.13 -14.60
CA PRO A 179 -4.46 -14.35 -13.97
C PRO A 179 -4.25 -14.30 -12.46
N LYS A 180 -5.26 -14.71 -11.69
CA LYS A 180 -5.23 -14.69 -10.23
C LYS A 180 -4.08 -15.52 -9.67
N GLU A 181 -3.76 -16.63 -10.33
CA GLU A 181 -2.65 -17.53 -9.99
C GLU A 181 -1.25 -16.90 -10.17
N TRP A 182 -1.11 -15.77 -10.84
CA TRP A 182 0.17 -15.05 -10.92
C TRP A 182 0.46 -14.24 -9.65
N THR A 183 -0.59 -13.92 -8.89
CA THR A 183 -0.50 -13.16 -7.64
C THR A 183 -0.64 -14.09 -6.43
N PHE A 184 -1.45 -15.15 -6.53
CA PHE A 184 -1.74 -16.06 -5.42
C PHE A 184 -1.12 -17.47 -5.60
N PRO A 185 -0.73 -18.16 -4.50
CA PRO A 185 -0.82 -17.68 -3.12
C PRO A 185 0.22 -16.60 -2.80
N LEU A 186 -0.18 -15.63 -1.98
CA LEU A 186 0.76 -14.62 -1.49
C LEU A 186 1.77 -15.28 -0.56
N GLN A 187 3.05 -15.02 -0.79
CA GLN A 187 4.11 -15.36 0.14
C GLN A 187 4.37 -14.16 1.06
N LYS A 188 4.65 -14.42 2.34
CA LYS A 188 5.09 -13.37 3.26
C LYS A 188 6.44 -12.86 2.79
N CYS A 189 6.50 -11.59 2.41
CA CYS A 189 7.76 -10.92 2.20
C CYS A 189 8.21 -10.31 3.54
N LEU A 190 9.48 -10.52 3.89
CA LEU A 190 10.12 -9.69 4.91
C LEU A 190 10.31 -8.30 4.27
N LEU A 191 9.38 -7.39 4.57
CA LEU A 191 9.43 -6.00 4.10
C LEU A 191 10.52 -5.26 4.85
N SER A 192 11.78 -5.55 4.51
CA SER A 192 12.98 -4.81 4.92
C SER A 192 14.31 -5.47 4.52
N GLY A 193 14.31 -6.54 3.70
CA GLY A 193 15.55 -7.12 3.15
C GLY A 193 16.28 -8.04 4.13
#